data_AF-A0A7C1KI89-F1
#
_entry.id   AF-A0A7C1KI89-F1
#
_cell.length_a   1.000
_cell.length_b   1.000
_cell.length_c   1.000
_cell.angle_alpha   90.00
_cell.angle_beta   90.00
_cell.angle_gamma   90.00
#
_symmetry.space_group_name_H-M   'P 1'
#
loop_
_entity.id
_entity.type
_entity.pdbx_description
1 polymer ?
#
loop_
_entity_poly.entity_id
_entity_poly.type
_entity_poly.pdbx_seq_one_letter_code
_entity_poly.pdbx_strand_id
1 'polypeptide(L)' 'MNRKRWLASGGVVVLLSGLVGAADWPQWRGPERDGVSRETGLLKSWPKGGPPLLWTVKGCGNGF' A
#
# COMPACT_ATOMS: atom_id res chain seq x y z
N MET A 1 28.88 -38.60 -2.87
CA MET A 1 29.34 -37.33 -2.27
C MET A 1 28.44 -36.17 -2.74
N ASN A 2 27.45 -35.85 -1.91
CA ASN A 2 26.83 -34.54 -1.62
C ASN A 2 26.50 -33.57 -2.78
N ARG A 3 25.28 -33.69 -3.33
CA ARG A 3 24.59 -32.62 -4.08
C ARG A 3 23.16 -32.42 -3.57
N LYS A 4 23.01 -32.02 -2.31
CA LYS A 4 21.73 -31.56 -1.75
C LYS A 4 22.05 -30.42 -0.80
N ARG A 5 21.68 -29.17 -1.14
CA ARG A 5 21.42 -28.10 -0.13
C ARG A 5 20.91 -26.73 -0.60
N TRP A 6 20.81 -26.41 -1.90
CA TRP A 6 20.49 -25.01 -2.29
C TRP A 6 19.07 -24.73 -2.82
N LEU A 7 18.12 -25.68 -2.78
CA LEU A 7 16.78 -25.45 -3.35
C LEU A 7 15.69 -25.11 -2.32
N ALA A 8 15.97 -25.19 -1.02
CA ALA A 8 14.93 -25.00 0.01
C ALA A 8 14.66 -23.51 0.36
N SER A 9 15.55 -22.59 0.00
CA SER A 9 15.46 -21.19 0.43
C SER A 9 14.57 -20.31 -0.45
N GLY A 10 14.40 -20.64 -1.74
CA GLY A 10 13.61 -19.82 -2.68
C GLY A 10 12.10 -20.00 -2.54
N GLY A 11 11.63 -21.23 -2.29
CA GLY A 11 10.19 -21.53 -2.22
C GLY A 11 9.50 -21.01 -0.95
N VAL A 12 10.22 -20.93 0.17
CA VAL A 12 9.67 -20.45 1.45
C VAL A 12 9.45 -18.93 1.44
N VAL A 13 10.31 -18.16 0.75
CA VAL A 13 10.20 -16.69 0.68
C VAL A 13 8.99 -16.25 -0.16
N VAL A 14 8.69 -16.96 -1.26
CA VAL A 14 7.56 -16.63 -2.15
C VAL A 14 6.19 -16.90 -1.50
N LEU A 15 6.08 -17.89 -0.62
CA LEU A 15 4.82 -18.23 0.07
C LEU A 15 4.42 -17.21 1.15
N LEU A 16 5.37 -16.45 1.69
CA LEU A 16 5.11 -15.49 2.78
C LEU A 16 4.58 -14.14 2.29
N SER A 17 4.75 -13.79 1.01
CA SER A 17 4.36 -12.49 0.46
C SER A 17 2.84 -12.25 0.46
N GLY A 18 2.03 -13.32 0.36
CA GLY A 18 0.56 -13.23 0.39
C GLY A 18 -0.07 -13.17 1.78
N LEU A 19 0.72 -13.40 2.84
CA LEU A 19 0.25 -13.38 4.23
C LEU A 19 0.37 -12.00 4.89
N VAL A 20 1.04 -11.06 4.23
CA VAL A 20 1.07 -9.65 4.61
C VAL A 20 -0.12 -8.95 3.94
N GLY A 21 -1.16 -8.68 4.72
CA GLY A 21 -2.16 -7.69 4.35
C GLY A 21 -1.56 -6.30 4.57
N ALA A 22 -1.15 -5.63 3.49
CA ALA A 22 -0.81 -4.22 3.60
C ALA A 22 -2.07 -3.46 4.02
N ALA A 23 -1.93 -2.50 4.94
CA ALA A 23 -3.01 -1.57 5.31
C ALA A 23 -3.35 -0.57 4.19
N ASP A 24 -2.96 -0.90 2.96
CA ASP A 24 -3.30 -0.20 1.75
C ASP A 24 -4.83 -0.20 1.56
N TRP A 25 -5.28 0.50 0.51
CA TRP A 25 -6.69 0.67 0.21
C TRP A 25 -7.09 -0.20 -1.01
N PRO A 26 -7.07 -1.55 -0.90
CA PRO A 26 -7.18 -2.45 -2.06
C PRO A 26 -8.58 -2.47 -2.67
N GLN A 27 -9.58 -1.93 -2.00
CA GLN A 27 -10.97 -1.90 -2.43
C GLN A 27 -11.67 -0.62 -2.00
N TRP A 28 -12.85 -0.36 -2.55
CA TRP A 28 -13.68 0.77 -2.13
C TRP A 28 -13.90 0.76 -0.61
N ARG A 29 -13.65 1.91 0.03
CA ARG A 29 -13.69 2.10 1.50
C ARG A 29 -12.70 1.26 2.32
N GLY A 30 -11.67 0.72 1.69
CA GLY A 30 -10.54 0.11 2.40
C GLY A 30 -10.82 -1.34 2.80
N PRO A 31 -9.86 -1.99 3.49
CA PRO A 31 -9.94 -3.41 3.83
C PRO A 31 -11.19 -3.77 4.64
N GLU A 32 -11.57 -2.91 5.60
CA GLU A 32 -12.74 -3.09 6.47
C GLU A 32 -14.04 -2.52 5.88
N ARG A 33 -13.97 -1.87 4.71
CA ARG A 33 -15.11 -1.22 4.02
C ARG A 33 -15.81 -0.12 4.85
N ASP A 34 -15.15 0.43 5.85
CA ASP A 34 -15.67 1.48 6.72
C ASP A 34 -15.34 2.89 6.21
N GLY A 35 -14.26 3.03 5.43
CA GLY A 35 -13.76 4.32 4.95
C GLY A 35 -12.86 5.05 5.94
N VAL A 36 -12.30 4.35 6.93
CA VAL A 36 -11.44 4.94 7.96
C VAL A 36 -9.96 4.64 7.66
N SER A 37 -9.14 5.69 7.54
CA SER A 37 -7.68 5.53 7.48
C SER A 37 -7.11 5.26 8.88
N ARG A 38 -6.19 4.29 8.99
CA ARG A 38 -5.46 3.96 10.24
C ARG A 38 -4.14 4.73 10.39
N GLU A 39 -3.82 5.61 9.45
CA GLU A 39 -2.58 6.40 9.48
C GLU A 39 -2.53 7.36 10.68
N THR A 40 -1.33 7.56 11.21
CA THR A 40 -1.06 8.48 12.32
C THR A 40 0.05 9.46 11.94
N GLY A 41 0.29 10.49 12.76
CA GLY A 41 1.33 11.48 12.47
C GLY A 41 1.01 12.47 11.35
N LEU A 42 -0.22 12.47 10.85
CA LEU A 42 -0.69 13.47 9.88
C LEU A 42 -0.64 14.88 10.48
N LEU A 43 -0.31 15.85 9.62
CA LEU A 43 -0.31 17.27 9.97
C LEU A 43 -1.67 17.70 10.53
N LYS A 44 -1.65 18.39 11.67
CA LYS A 44 -2.86 18.96 12.30
C LYS A 44 -3.26 20.31 11.71
N SER A 45 -2.30 21.00 11.10
CA SER A 45 -2.50 22.25 10.38
C SER A 45 -1.58 22.28 9.16
N TRP A 46 -2.03 22.95 8.11
CA TRP A 46 -1.21 23.17 6.94
C TRP A 46 -0.27 24.36 7.15
N PRO A 47 0.94 24.34 6.54
CA PRO A 47 1.76 25.54 6.46
C PRO A 47 1.04 26.63 5.65
N LYS A 48 1.42 27.90 5.84
CA LYS A 48 0.77 29.06 5.19
C LYS A 48 0.68 28.95 3.66
N GLY A 49 1.68 28.32 3.02
CA GLY A 49 1.73 28.09 1.58
C GLY A 49 1.09 26.77 1.11
N GLY A 50 0.54 25.98 2.02
CA GLY A 50 0.06 24.62 1.74
C GLY A 50 1.19 23.59 1.59
N PRO A 51 0.85 22.29 1.62
CA PRO A 51 1.81 21.22 1.30
C PRO A 51 2.25 21.31 -0.16
N PRO A 52 3.44 20.79 -0.51
CA PRO A 52 3.91 20.75 -1.90
C PRO A 52 2.97 19.91 -2.77
N LEU A 53 2.69 20.38 -3.98
CA LEU A 53 1.96 19.60 -4.98
C LEU A 53 2.86 18.45 -5.46
N LEU A 54 2.45 17.21 -5.18
CA LEU A 54 3.20 16.03 -5.61
C LEU A 54 2.86 15.63 -7.05
N TRP A 55 1.59 15.70 -7.43
CA TRP A 55 1.14 15.33 -8.78
C TRP A 55 -0.20 15.97 -9.10
N THR A 56 -0.50 16.09 -10.40
CA THR A 56 -1.78 16.55 -10.91
C THR A 56 -2.10 15.82 -12.21
N VAL A 57 -3.39 15.59 -12.47
CA VAL A 57 -3.88 14.93 -13.70
C VAL A 57 -5.02 15.77 -14.29
N LYS A 58 -5.05 15.86 -15.62
CA LYS A 58 -6.11 16.54 -16.38
C LYS A 58 -6.95 15.51 -17.13
N GLY A 59 -8.21 15.84 -17.40
CA GLY A 59 -9.08 14.99 -18.22
C GLY A 59 -9.59 13.74 -17.50
N CYS A 60 -9.71 13.76 -16.17
CA CYS A 60 -10.54 12.77 -15.47
C CYS A 60 -11.97 12.87 -16.03
N GLY A 61 -12.51 11.75 -16.52
CA GLY A 61 -13.83 11.71 -17.14
C GLY A 61 -14.95 12.21 -16.21
N ASN A 62 -16.14 12.42 -16.76
CA ASN A 62 -17.25 13.09 -16.07
C ASN A 62 -17.88 12.31 -14.89
N GLY A 63 -17.38 11.12 -14.58
CA GLY A 63 -18.04 10.18 -13.66
C GLY A 63 -19.25 9.48 -14.31
N PHE A 64 -19.82 8.51 -13.59
CA PHE A 64 -21.07 7.81 -13.92
C PHE A 64 -22.04 7.94 -12.75
#